data_AF-A0A1Y2B1X3-F1
#
_entry.id   AF-A0A1Y2B1X3-F1
#
_cell.length_a   1.000
_cell.length_b   1.000
_cell.length_c   1.000
_cell.angle_alpha   90.00
_cell.angle_beta   90.00
_cell.angle_gamma   90.00
#
_symmetry.space_group_name_H-M   'P 1'
#
loop_
_entity.id
_entity.type
_entity.pdbx_description
1 polymer ?
#
loop_
_entity_poly.entity_id
_entity_poly.type
_entity_poly.pdbx_seq_one_letter_code
_entity_poly.pdbx_strand_id
1 'polypeptide(L)'
;THSCNPYDQLGHLSISPSEPFSNRWIPYRVDCQPPALMASLVREAWAIQPPDAKTLSNRREWEDVSWATNRTVVLIGDSLGRENVGFFCQLLGEQLFEINYQHPWHPSGVVNKLRKRQPSHHSHACYIPSIDFLVIQVFTFGLDVDGYWSGREPLSKPYPYESRMAELARPYVDAARGVEAEPDLVYLASAMWDLAKWREDDGRAGQDAESGLDTERLEWYRTRVRDVLLTAREVFPSSPLAWLTNHYQNKCNKLAWRDDRSRGRQSDEREHQQRPFHRLNRLAQMNQAARSAYEKDHLGAGVDTNMWGEIMIGQEKWQRDDLHHLMFPGGYVWADILLYDLKAAVEERTRWW
;
A
#
# COMPACT_ATOMS: atom_id res chain seq x y z
N THR A 1 -15.87 23.81 11.64
CA THR A 1 -16.64 22.56 11.78
C THR A 1 -15.72 21.44 11.38
N HIS A 2 -15.30 20.57 12.30
CA HIS A 2 -14.42 19.44 11.94
C HIS A 2 -15.16 18.55 10.93
N SER A 3 -14.63 18.47 9.70
CA SER A 3 -15.14 17.55 8.68
C SER A 3 -14.97 16.13 9.24
N CYS A 4 -16.02 15.33 9.18
CA CYS A 4 -15.98 13.97 9.69
C CYS A 4 -15.22 13.08 8.69
N ASN A 5 -14.24 12.30 9.15
CA ASN A 5 -13.64 11.23 8.34
C ASN A 5 -14.53 9.98 8.39
N PRO A 6 -15.21 9.62 7.28
CA PRO A 6 -16.11 8.46 7.23
C PRO A 6 -15.37 7.14 7.41
N TYR A 7 -14.10 7.05 6.99
CA TYR A 7 -13.31 5.82 7.05
C TYR A 7 -12.77 5.51 8.44
N ASP A 8 -12.79 6.50 9.35
CA ASP A 8 -12.48 6.30 10.78
C ASP A 8 -13.74 5.97 11.61
N GLN A 9 -14.93 6.10 11.03
CA GLN A 9 -16.17 5.80 11.74
C GLN A 9 -16.44 4.30 11.79
N LEU A 10 -17.10 3.85 12.86
CA LEU A 10 -17.66 2.50 12.94
C LEU A 10 -18.70 2.28 11.84
N GLY A 11 -18.64 1.11 11.20
CA GLY A 11 -19.46 0.80 10.04
C GLY A 11 -19.32 -0.67 9.61
N HIS A 12 -19.70 -0.92 8.37
CA HIS A 12 -19.53 -2.22 7.72
C HIS A 12 -19.19 -2.05 6.24
N LEU A 13 -18.55 -3.05 5.65
CA LEU A 13 -18.25 -3.06 4.23
C LEU A 13 -19.43 -3.64 3.44
N SER A 14 -19.99 -2.83 2.54
CA SER A 14 -20.91 -3.31 1.50
C SER A 14 -20.10 -3.90 0.35
N ILE A 15 -20.47 -5.08 -0.12
CA ILE A 15 -19.71 -5.83 -1.12
C ILE A 15 -20.65 -6.32 -2.21
N SER A 16 -20.33 -6.00 -3.45
CA SER A 16 -21.07 -6.44 -4.62
C SER A 16 -20.11 -6.75 -5.78
N PRO A 17 -19.87 -8.04 -6.09
CA PRO A 17 -19.03 -8.41 -7.22
C PRO A 17 -19.59 -7.99 -8.57
N SER A 18 -20.91 -7.85 -8.68
CA SER A 18 -21.61 -7.48 -9.91
C SER A 18 -21.80 -5.97 -10.10
N GLU A 19 -21.66 -5.19 -9.01
CA GLU A 19 -21.78 -3.73 -9.05
C GLU A 19 -20.53 -3.10 -8.43
N PRO A 20 -19.49 -2.81 -9.23
CA PRO A 20 -18.22 -2.23 -8.76
C PRO A 20 -18.40 -1.08 -7.78
N PHE A 21 -19.27 -0.12 -8.12
CA PHE A 21 -19.51 1.08 -7.33
C PHE A 21 -20.25 0.83 -6.02
N SER A 22 -20.84 -0.34 -5.82
CA SER A 22 -21.54 -0.71 -4.58
C SER A 22 -20.58 -1.29 -3.52
N ASN A 23 -19.30 -1.49 -3.86
CA ASN A 23 -18.25 -1.89 -2.91
C ASN A 23 -17.78 -0.66 -2.14
N ARG A 24 -18.19 -0.48 -0.88
CA ARG A 24 -17.86 0.73 -0.11
C ARG A 24 -17.99 0.52 1.39
N TRP A 25 -17.26 1.32 2.14
CA TRP A 25 -17.49 1.45 3.57
C TRP A 25 -18.84 2.15 3.83
N ILE A 26 -19.61 1.66 4.79
CA ILE A 26 -20.88 2.27 5.20
C ILE A 26 -20.82 2.52 6.72
N PRO A 27 -20.48 3.76 7.13
CA PRO A 27 -20.57 4.18 8.51
C PRO A 27 -22.00 4.09 9.03
N TYR A 28 -22.17 3.74 10.31
CA TYR A 28 -23.49 3.79 10.96
C TYR A 28 -24.00 5.23 11.16
N ARG A 29 -23.08 6.20 11.13
CA ARG A 29 -23.41 7.63 11.20
C ARG A 29 -23.88 8.17 9.86
N VAL A 30 -25.15 8.55 9.80
CA VAL A 30 -25.80 9.04 8.57
C VAL A 30 -25.25 10.39 8.10
N ASP A 31 -24.73 11.19 9.04
CA ASP A 31 -24.13 12.51 8.79
C ASP A 31 -22.66 12.44 8.33
N CYS A 32 -22.08 11.25 8.27
CA CYS A 32 -20.68 11.03 7.92
C CYS A 32 -20.54 9.83 6.98
N GLN A 33 -21.07 9.98 5.77
CA GLN A 33 -21.02 8.95 4.74
C GLN A 33 -19.87 9.21 3.78
N PRO A 34 -19.20 8.17 3.25
CA PRO A 34 -18.13 8.38 2.30
C PRO A 34 -18.65 8.91 0.96
N PRO A 35 -17.93 9.88 0.37
CA PRO A 35 -18.18 10.33 -0.99
C PRO A 35 -17.89 9.18 -1.98
N ALA A 36 -18.48 9.21 -3.18
CA ALA A 36 -18.23 8.21 -4.21
C ALA A 36 -17.13 8.67 -5.17
N LEU A 37 -15.94 8.96 -4.65
CA LEU A 37 -14.88 9.65 -5.39
C LEU A 37 -14.30 8.77 -6.50
N MET A 38 -14.08 7.48 -6.27
CA MET A 38 -13.58 6.59 -7.30
C MET A 38 -14.56 6.50 -8.47
N ALA A 39 -15.84 6.39 -8.18
CA ALA A 39 -16.87 6.35 -9.21
C ALA A 39 -16.93 7.68 -9.98
N SER A 40 -16.76 8.82 -9.29
CA SER A 40 -16.73 10.16 -9.90
C SER A 40 -15.51 10.33 -10.81
N LEU A 41 -14.34 9.86 -10.37
CA LEU A 41 -13.10 9.90 -11.15
C LEU A 41 -13.18 9.04 -12.40
N VAL A 42 -13.71 7.81 -12.30
CA VAL A 42 -13.93 6.93 -13.45
C VAL A 42 -14.78 7.63 -14.50
N ARG A 43 -15.88 8.28 -14.07
CA ARG A 43 -16.74 9.02 -14.99
C ARG A 43 -16.02 10.18 -15.66
N GLU A 44 -15.27 10.98 -14.91
CA GLU A 44 -14.55 12.14 -15.46
C GLU A 44 -13.46 11.70 -16.46
N ALA A 45 -12.64 10.72 -16.07
CA ALA A 45 -11.62 10.16 -16.95
C ALA A 45 -12.23 9.57 -18.23
N TRP A 46 -13.35 8.84 -18.12
CA TRP A 46 -14.02 8.22 -19.26
C TRP A 46 -14.80 9.21 -20.12
N ALA A 47 -15.21 10.35 -19.57
CA ALA A 47 -15.81 11.43 -20.36
C ALA A 47 -14.78 12.07 -21.32
N ILE A 48 -13.51 12.08 -20.92
CA ILE A 48 -12.40 12.58 -21.73
C ILE A 48 -11.91 11.48 -22.69
N GLN A 49 -11.77 10.24 -22.20
CA GLN A 49 -11.34 9.07 -22.98
C GLN A 49 -12.11 7.81 -22.55
N PRO A 50 -13.20 7.44 -23.25
CA PRO A 50 -13.99 6.27 -22.87
C PRO A 50 -13.25 4.96 -23.20
N PRO A 51 -13.29 3.94 -22.32
CA PRO A 51 -12.82 2.60 -22.68
C PRO A 51 -13.80 1.90 -23.63
N ASP A 52 -13.34 0.85 -24.32
CA ASP A 52 -14.17 -0.01 -25.20
C ASP A 52 -15.27 -0.82 -24.47
N ALA A 53 -15.47 -0.62 -23.16
CA ALA A 53 -16.34 -1.43 -22.32
C ALA A 53 -17.54 -0.67 -21.72
N LYS A 54 -18.62 -1.44 -21.47
CA LYS A 54 -19.98 -0.99 -21.15
C LYS A 54 -20.06 0.03 -20.00
N THR A 55 -20.93 1.01 -20.19
CA THR A 55 -21.37 2.04 -19.23
C THR A 55 -21.67 1.46 -17.84
N LEU A 56 -20.98 1.96 -16.82
CA LEU A 56 -21.30 1.68 -15.42
C LEU A 56 -22.36 2.68 -14.93
N SER A 57 -23.56 2.19 -14.55
CA SER A 57 -24.62 3.04 -14.01
C SER A 57 -24.51 3.16 -12.48
N ASN A 58 -24.56 4.38 -11.93
CA ASN A 58 -24.71 4.62 -10.48
C ASN A 58 -25.87 5.60 -10.24
N ARG A 59 -26.53 5.49 -9.09
CA ARG A 59 -27.75 6.23 -8.73
C ARG A 59 -27.54 7.40 -7.75
N ARG A 60 -26.31 7.71 -7.34
CA ARG A 60 -25.99 8.86 -6.46
C ARG A 60 -25.50 10.07 -7.26
N GLU A 61 -25.67 11.26 -6.68
CA GLU A 61 -25.04 12.49 -7.17
C GLU A 61 -23.51 12.35 -7.13
N TRP A 62 -22.89 12.83 -8.18
CA TRP A 62 -21.46 12.73 -8.43
C TRP A 62 -20.77 14.01 -7.97
N GLU A 63 -19.54 13.89 -7.51
CA GLU A 63 -18.76 15.04 -7.04
C GLU A 63 -17.81 15.55 -8.11
N ASP A 64 -17.48 16.85 -8.03
CA ASP A 64 -16.39 17.41 -8.80
C ASP A 64 -15.06 16.82 -8.32
N VAL A 65 -14.27 16.33 -9.27
CA VAL A 65 -12.95 15.73 -9.07
C VAL A 65 -11.83 16.57 -9.68
N SER A 66 -12.11 17.84 -10.04
CA SER A 66 -11.14 18.77 -10.60
C SER A 66 -9.89 18.94 -9.71
N TRP A 67 -10.04 18.81 -8.39
CA TRP A 67 -8.95 18.83 -7.40
C TRP A 67 -7.89 17.75 -7.63
N ALA A 68 -8.24 16.62 -8.27
CA ALA A 68 -7.35 15.51 -8.58
C ALA A 68 -6.47 15.75 -9.83
N THR A 69 -6.71 16.84 -10.56
CA THR A 69 -5.97 17.17 -11.79
C THR A 69 -4.53 17.58 -11.48
N ASN A 70 -3.56 17.11 -12.27
CA ASN A 70 -2.13 17.40 -12.13
C ASN A 70 -1.63 17.06 -10.71
N ARG A 71 -2.00 15.88 -10.22
CA ARG A 71 -1.61 15.39 -8.89
C ARG A 71 -0.64 14.23 -8.96
N THR A 72 0.14 14.06 -7.90
CA THR A 72 1.06 12.93 -7.74
C THR A 72 0.91 12.33 -6.35
N VAL A 73 0.65 11.02 -6.28
CA VAL A 73 0.68 10.26 -5.03
C VAL A 73 1.85 9.29 -5.06
N VAL A 74 2.58 9.17 -3.95
CA VAL A 74 3.64 8.18 -3.79
C VAL A 74 3.22 7.17 -2.73
N LEU A 75 3.21 5.89 -3.05
CA LEU A 75 3.00 4.80 -2.10
C LEU A 75 4.30 4.01 -1.95
N ILE A 76 4.81 3.96 -0.73
CA ILE A 76 6.01 3.20 -0.39
C ILE A 76 5.57 2.01 0.46
N GLY A 77 5.76 0.80 -0.05
CA GLY A 77 5.21 -0.42 0.56
C GLY A 77 5.52 -1.65 -0.29
N ASP A 78 4.89 -2.78 -0.01
CA ASP A 78 5.21 -4.06 -0.68
C ASP A 78 4.27 -4.40 -1.85
N SER A 79 4.12 -5.69 -2.16
CA SER A 79 3.28 -6.17 -3.25
C SER A 79 1.80 -5.85 -3.07
N LEU A 80 1.32 -5.61 -1.84
CA LEU A 80 -0.05 -5.16 -1.61
C LEU A 80 -0.28 -3.75 -2.13
N GLY A 81 0.67 -2.86 -1.89
CA GLY A 81 0.66 -1.51 -2.44
C GLY A 81 0.68 -1.54 -3.97
N ARG A 82 1.54 -2.38 -4.55
CA ARG A 82 1.60 -2.57 -6.01
C ARG A 82 0.26 -3.05 -6.58
N GLU A 83 -0.37 -4.03 -5.93
CA GLU A 83 -1.65 -4.58 -6.38
C GLU A 83 -2.77 -3.53 -6.31
N ASN A 84 -2.83 -2.77 -5.22
CA ASN A 84 -3.76 -1.65 -5.04
C ASN A 84 -3.64 -0.61 -6.18
N VAL A 85 -2.42 -0.18 -6.49
CA VAL A 85 -2.16 0.76 -7.60
C VAL A 85 -2.54 0.14 -8.95
N GLY A 86 -2.27 -1.16 -9.14
CA GLY A 86 -2.69 -1.90 -10.33
C GLY A 86 -4.20 -1.92 -10.54
N PHE A 87 -4.97 -2.17 -9.48
CA PHE A 87 -6.43 -2.11 -9.52
C PHE A 87 -6.94 -0.70 -9.81
N PHE A 88 -6.30 0.34 -9.25
CA PHE A 88 -6.64 1.73 -9.53
C PHE A 88 -6.49 2.06 -11.02
N CYS A 89 -5.38 1.66 -11.66
CA CYS A 89 -5.22 1.83 -13.10
C CYS A 89 -6.31 1.10 -13.87
N GLN A 90 -6.53 -0.16 -13.53
CA GLN A 90 -7.47 -1.01 -14.25
C GLN A 90 -8.90 -0.48 -14.18
N LEU A 91 -9.32 0.06 -13.03
CA LEU A 91 -10.62 0.71 -12.86
C LEU A 91 -10.79 1.95 -13.75
N LEU A 92 -9.69 2.64 -14.06
CA LEU A 92 -9.67 3.81 -14.94
C LEU A 92 -9.42 3.46 -16.42
N GLY A 93 -9.20 2.18 -16.74
CA GLY A 93 -8.91 1.72 -18.10
C GLY A 93 -7.42 1.82 -18.49
N GLU A 94 -6.56 2.14 -17.53
CA GLU A 94 -5.12 2.32 -17.72
C GLU A 94 -4.32 1.08 -17.30
N GLN A 95 -3.04 1.04 -17.69
CA GLN A 95 -2.13 -0.05 -17.35
C GLN A 95 -1.11 0.37 -16.30
N LEU A 96 -0.85 -0.55 -15.37
CA LEU A 96 0.29 -0.45 -14.47
C LEU A 96 1.57 -0.75 -15.26
N PHE A 97 2.58 0.13 -15.18
CA PHE A 97 3.88 -0.12 -15.79
C PHE A 97 4.99 -0.21 -14.76
N GLU A 98 6.01 -1.00 -15.06
CA GLU A 98 7.16 -1.26 -14.18
C GLU A 98 8.28 -0.25 -14.44
N ILE A 99 8.78 0.39 -13.37
CA ILE A 99 9.96 1.25 -13.37
C ILE A 99 11.19 0.37 -13.09
N ASN A 100 11.59 -0.42 -14.09
CA ASN A 100 12.78 -1.26 -14.02
C ASN A 100 14.06 -0.47 -14.34
N TYR A 101 15.22 -1.14 -14.30
CA TYR A 101 16.52 -0.50 -14.57
C TYR A 101 16.66 0.16 -15.95
N GLN A 102 15.80 -0.18 -16.91
CA GLN A 102 15.78 0.39 -18.26
C GLN A 102 14.77 1.54 -18.40
N HIS A 103 13.90 1.73 -17.41
CA HIS A 103 12.91 2.79 -17.44
C HIS A 103 13.61 4.16 -17.33
N PRO A 104 13.17 5.19 -18.09
CA PRO A 104 13.80 6.52 -18.07
C PRO A 104 13.84 7.18 -16.69
N TRP A 105 12.85 6.88 -15.83
CA TRP A 105 12.81 7.39 -14.46
C TRP A 105 13.77 6.65 -13.52
N HIS A 106 14.34 5.51 -13.91
CA HIS A 106 15.20 4.75 -13.02
C HIS A 106 16.60 5.40 -12.91
N PRO A 107 17.06 5.77 -11.69
CA PRO A 107 18.28 6.58 -11.50
C PRO A 107 19.56 5.88 -11.98
N SER A 108 19.62 4.56 -11.92
CA SER A 108 20.78 3.82 -12.40
C SER A 108 21.08 4.02 -13.88
N GLY A 109 20.10 4.34 -14.76
CA GLY A 109 20.32 4.56 -16.19
C GLY A 109 21.02 3.43 -16.99
N VAL A 110 21.38 2.31 -16.35
CA VAL A 110 22.20 1.26 -16.93
C VAL A 110 21.30 0.16 -17.49
N VAL A 111 21.22 0.12 -18.82
CA VAL A 111 20.65 -0.98 -19.60
C VAL A 111 21.58 -2.20 -19.49
N ASN A 112 21.60 -2.86 -18.34
CA ASN A 112 22.40 -4.07 -18.19
C ASN A 112 21.64 -5.25 -18.82
N LYS A 113 21.86 -5.47 -20.13
CA LYS A 113 21.25 -6.54 -20.95
C LYS A 113 21.54 -7.98 -20.48
N LEU A 114 22.28 -8.15 -19.38
CA LEU A 114 22.87 -9.43 -18.95
C LEU A 114 22.19 -10.09 -17.75
N ARG A 115 21.19 -9.47 -17.10
CA ARG A 115 20.42 -10.19 -16.05
C ARG A 115 19.41 -11.13 -16.70
N LYS A 116 19.75 -12.43 -16.74
CA LYS A 116 18.86 -13.53 -17.20
C LYS A 116 17.57 -13.67 -16.38
N ARG A 117 17.49 -13.05 -15.20
CA ARG A 117 16.28 -12.91 -14.37
C ARG A 117 16.17 -11.45 -13.92
N GLN A 118 15.09 -10.79 -14.34
CA GLN A 118 14.73 -9.47 -13.81
C GLN A 118 14.27 -9.61 -12.35
N PRO A 119 14.63 -8.67 -11.46
CA PRO A 119 14.04 -8.60 -10.13
C PRO A 119 12.52 -8.48 -10.19
N SER A 120 11.80 -9.22 -9.34
CA SER A 120 10.32 -9.16 -9.26
C SER A 120 9.78 -8.04 -8.34
N HIS A 121 10.66 -7.15 -7.89
CA HIS A 121 10.42 -6.18 -6.81
C HIS A 121 10.74 -4.75 -7.25
N HIS A 122 10.62 -4.47 -8.54
CA HIS A 122 10.71 -3.12 -9.07
C HIS A 122 9.51 -2.27 -8.63
N SER A 123 9.71 -0.96 -8.67
CA SER A 123 8.68 0.04 -8.46
C SER A 123 7.76 0.09 -9.68
N HIS A 124 6.54 0.55 -9.49
CA HIS A 124 5.52 0.63 -10.54
C HIS A 124 4.89 2.02 -10.55
N ALA A 125 4.24 2.39 -11.64
CA ALA A 125 3.45 3.60 -11.69
C ALA A 125 2.16 3.41 -12.50
N CYS A 126 1.18 4.22 -12.10
CA CYS A 126 -0.10 4.39 -12.76
C CYS A 126 -0.24 5.83 -13.22
N TYR A 127 -0.38 6.06 -14.52
CA TYR A 127 -0.59 7.40 -15.05
C TYR A 127 -1.95 7.48 -15.71
N ILE A 128 -2.74 8.50 -15.36
CA ILE A 128 -4.08 8.76 -15.89
C ILE A 128 -3.98 10.04 -16.76
N PRO A 129 -3.80 9.91 -18.09
CA PRO A 129 -3.48 11.04 -18.95
C PRO A 129 -4.57 12.11 -18.99
N SER A 130 -5.85 11.71 -18.90
CA SER A 130 -7.00 12.60 -19.03
C SER A 130 -7.04 13.73 -18.00
N ILE A 131 -6.47 13.49 -16.82
CA ILE A 131 -6.43 14.44 -15.69
C ILE A 131 -5.01 14.67 -15.18
N ASP A 132 -4.00 14.17 -15.90
CA ASP A 132 -2.59 14.26 -15.48
C ASP A 132 -2.35 13.78 -14.03
N PHE A 133 -2.97 12.66 -13.64
CA PHE A 133 -2.83 12.10 -12.29
C PHE A 133 -1.85 10.91 -12.30
N LEU A 134 -0.81 10.98 -11.47
CA LEU A 134 0.22 9.97 -11.31
C LEU A 134 0.17 9.32 -9.92
N VAL A 135 0.21 7.99 -9.86
CA VAL A 135 0.44 7.23 -8.62
C VAL A 135 1.70 6.38 -8.79
N ILE A 136 2.72 6.63 -7.99
CA ILE A 136 4.00 5.90 -8.01
C ILE A 136 4.03 4.94 -6.82
N GLN A 137 4.22 3.65 -7.08
CA GLN A 137 4.48 2.66 -6.05
C GLN A 137 5.96 2.30 -5.98
N VAL A 138 6.57 2.47 -4.82
CA VAL A 138 7.95 2.05 -4.54
C VAL A 138 7.92 0.81 -3.66
N PHE A 139 8.43 -0.30 -4.17
CA PHE A 139 8.46 -1.57 -3.43
C PHE A 139 9.34 -1.44 -2.19
N THR A 140 9.06 -2.13 -1.08
CA THR A 140 9.95 -2.27 0.09
C THR A 140 9.94 -3.69 0.64
N PHE A 141 10.94 -4.05 1.46
CA PHE A 141 11.10 -5.38 2.04
C PHE A 141 10.87 -5.37 3.55
N GLY A 142 9.83 -4.65 3.98
CA GLY A 142 9.59 -4.37 5.39
C GLY A 142 10.47 -3.23 5.90
N LEU A 143 10.53 -3.07 7.22
CA LEU A 143 11.38 -2.09 7.92
C LEU A 143 12.82 -2.59 8.12
N ASP A 144 13.27 -3.50 7.25
CA ASP A 144 14.58 -4.14 7.30
C ASP A 144 15.72 -3.12 7.18
N VAL A 145 16.62 -3.12 8.16
CA VAL A 145 17.83 -2.27 8.20
C VAL A 145 19.11 -3.07 8.02
N ASP A 146 19.06 -4.37 8.29
CA ASP A 146 20.24 -5.24 8.30
C ASP A 146 20.49 -5.88 6.93
N GLY A 147 19.59 -5.62 5.97
CA GLY A 147 19.59 -6.31 4.68
C GLY A 147 19.35 -7.80 4.87
N TYR A 148 18.48 -8.20 5.80
CA TYR A 148 18.05 -9.58 6.03
C TYR A 148 17.67 -10.29 4.73
N TRP A 149 17.00 -9.56 3.83
CA TRP A 149 16.52 -10.08 2.55
C TRP A 149 17.57 -10.10 1.44
N SER A 150 18.73 -9.48 1.63
CA SER A 150 19.74 -9.25 0.59
C SER A 150 20.27 -10.51 -0.11
N GLY A 151 20.20 -11.67 0.57
CA GLY A 151 20.60 -12.97 0.02
C GLY A 151 19.56 -13.65 -0.88
N ARG A 152 18.36 -13.09 -1.05
CA ARG A 152 17.22 -13.72 -1.77
C ARG A 152 17.04 -13.25 -3.20
N GLU A 153 18.14 -13.07 -3.93
CA GLU A 153 18.09 -12.66 -5.33
C GLU A 153 17.07 -13.49 -6.14
N PRO A 154 16.20 -12.87 -6.96
CA PRO A 154 16.41 -11.56 -7.56
C PRO A 154 15.63 -10.41 -6.87
N LEU A 155 16.27 -9.72 -5.90
CA LEU A 155 15.73 -8.53 -5.25
C LEU A 155 16.37 -7.29 -5.87
N SER A 156 15.60 -6.22 -6.01
CA SER A 156 16.12 -4.92 -6.46
C SER A 156 16.82 -4.21 -5.29
N LYS A 157 17.92 -3.52 -5.56
CA LYS A 157 18.57 -2.61 -4.59
C LYS A 157 18.02 -1.18 -4.75
N PRO A 158 18.11 -0.33 -3.70
CA PRO A 158 18.62 -0.61 -2.35
C PRO A 158 17.65 -1.47 -1.52
N TYR A 159 18.09 -2.00 -0.37
CA TYR A 159 17.27 -2.84 0.52
C TYR A 159 16.61 -2.05 1.66
N PRO A 160 17.32 -1.15 2.36
CA PRO A 160 16.71 -0.38 3.45
C PRO A 160 15.55 0.49 2.95
N TYR A 161 14.54 0.62 3.80
CA TYR A 161 13.33 1.38 3.49
C TYR A 161 13.67 2.85 3.16
N GLU A 162 14.46 3.50 4.02
CA GLU A 162 14.90 4.88 3.89
C GLU A 162 15.67 5.14 2.59
N SER A 163 16.62 4.26 2.26
CA SER A 163 17.35 4.34 0.99
C SER A 163 16.42 4.24 -0.21
N ARG A 164 15.35 3.43 -0.16
CA ARG A 164 14.37 3.40 -1.27
C ARG A 164 13.59 4.69 -1.39
N MET A 165 13.33 5.40 -0.30
CA MET A 165 12.70 6.71 -0.37
C MET A 165 13.64 7.73 -1.03
N ALA A 166 14.86 7.85 -0.53
CA ALA A 166 15.83 8.84 -0.98
C ALA A 166 16.39 8.54 -2.39
N GLU A 167 16.67 7.27 -2.69
CA GLU A 167 17.37 6.87 -3.92
C GLU A 167 16.41 6.38 -5.01
N LEU A 168 15.14 6.08 -4.73
CA LEU A 168 14.17 5.68 -5.75
C LEU A 168 12.96 6.62 -5.78
N ALA A 169 12.23 6.76 -4.67
CA ALA A 169 10.97 7.53 -4.66
C ALA A 169 11.18 8.99 -5.08
N ARG A 170 12.15 9.69 -4.47
CA ARG A 170 12.48 11.08 -4.84
C ARG A 170 12.91 11.19 -6.30
N PRO A 171 13.90 10.42 -6.80
CA PRO A 171 14.26 10.45 -8.22
C PRO A 171 13.11 10.15 -9.20
N TYR A 172 12.14 9.29 -8.84
CA TYR A 172 10.98 9.04 -9.70
C TYR A 172 10.05 10.25 -9.78
N VAL A 173 9.82 10.93 -8.66
CA VAL A 173 9.06 12.19 -8.63
C VAL A 173 9.81 13.25 -9.45
N ASP A 174 11.13 13.37 -9.28
CA ASP A 174 11.96 14.31 -10.03
C ASP A 174 11.88 14.08 -11.54
N ALA A 175 11.97 12.82 -11.96
CA ALA A 175 11.93 12.44 -13.36
C ALA A 175 10.54 12.63 -13.98
N ALA A 176 9.46 12.49 -13.19
CA ALA A 176 8.09 12.63 -13.68
C ALA A 176 7.59 14.08 -13.63
N ARG A 177 8.01 14.87 -12.64
CA ARG A 177 7.44 16.20 -12.32
C ARG A 177 8.46 17.33 -12.20
N GLY A 178 9.75 17.02 -12.08
CA GLY A 178 10.85 17.99 -11.92
C GLY A 178 11.48 17.99 -10.52
N VAL A 179 12.73 18.46 -10.42
CA VAL A 179 13.65 18.32 -9.26
C VAL A 179 13.17 18.98 -7.96
N GLU A 180 12.14 19.83 -8.01
CA GLU A 180 11.57 20.50 -6.83
C GLU A 180 10.08 20.14 -6.63
N ALA A 181 9.54 19.25 -7.46
CA ALA A 181 8.16 18.82 -7.31
C ALA A 181 8.01 17.96 -6.05
N GLU A 182 6.92 18.16 -5.34
CA GLU A 182 6.54 17.37 -4.17
C GLU A 182 5.29 16.56 -4.52
N PRO A 183 5.19 15.29 -4.07
CA PRO A 183 3.92 14.58 -4.15
C PRO A 183 2.85 15.26 -3.30
N ASP A 184 1.61 15.21 -3.76
CA ASP A 184 0.46 15.77 -3.04
C ASP A 184 0.03 14.90 -1.85
N LEU A 185 0.46 13.64 -1.82
CA LEU A 185 0.26 12.70 -0.72
C LEU A 185 1.29 11.57 -0.78
N VAL A 186 1.83 11.19 0.39
CA VAL A 186 2.73 10.03 0.53
C VAL A 186 2.13 9.00 1.48
N TYR A 187 1.93 7.79 0.98
CA TYR A 187 1.62 6.62 1.80
C TYR A 187 2.88 5.85 2.18
N LEU A 188 2.95 5.45 3.44
CA LEU A 188 3.98 4.56 3.97
C LEU A 188 3.31 3.29 4.51
N ALA A 189 3.84 2.13 4.15
CA ALA A 189 3.27 0.84 4.53
C ALA A 189 4.38 -0.17 4.82
N SER A 190 4.22 -0.90 5.92
CA SER A 190 5.03 -2.10 6.21
C SER A 190 4.22 -3.07 7.03
N ALA A 191 4.37 -4.38 6.80
CA ALA A 191 4.01 -5.42 7.76
C ALA A 191 4.43 -6.81 7.27
N MET A 192 4.12 -7.17 6.02
CA MET A 192 4.15 -8.56 5.57
C MET A 192 5.57 -9.13 5.55
N TRP A 193 6.54 -8.35 5.08
CA TRP A 193 7.94 -8.74 5.12
C TRP A 193 8.50 -8.79 6.54
N ASP A 194 8.11 -7.88 7.44
CA ASP A 194 8.54 -7.93 8.85
C ASP A 194 8.02 -9.19 9.54
N LEU A 195 6.75 -9.52 9.32
CA LEU A 195 6.12 -10.74 9.81
C LEU A 195 6.79 -12.00 9.23
N ALA A 196 7.17 -11.96 7.95
CA ALA A 196 7.91 -13.06 7.31
C ALA A 196 9.30 -13.25 7.95
N LYS A 197 10.02 -12.17 8.27
CA LYS A 197 11.31 -12.23 8.98
C LYS A 197 11.12 -12.89 10.35
N TRP A 198 10.20 -12.37 11.16
CA TRP A 198 9.97 -12.89 12.52
C TRP A 198 9.52 -14.33 12.54
N ARG A 199 8.74 -14.77 11.55
CA ARG A 199 8.41 -16.20 11.38
C ARG A 199 9.67 -17.05 11.19
N GLU A 200 10.62 -16.60 10.39
CA GLU A 200 11.86 -17.33 10.17
C GLU A 200 12.79 -17.33 11.38
N ASP A 201 12.78 -16.25 12.16
CA ASP A 201 13.43 -16.20 13.47
C ASP A 201 12.77 -17.19 14.44
N ASP A 202 11.45 -17.17 14.57
CA ASP A 202 10.67 -18.07 15.44
C ASP A 202 10.94 -19.53 15.07
N GLY A 203 10.87 -19.86 13.77
CA GLY A 203 11.12 -21.20 13.28
C GLY A 203 12.55 -21.68 13.57
N ARG A 204 13.54 -20.79 13.46
CA ARG A 204 14.93 -21.12 13.84
C ARG A 204 15.11 -21.30 15.34
N ALA A 205 14.33 -20.59 16.15
CA ALA A 205 14.34 -20.68 17.61
C ALA A 205 13.45 -21.82 18.16
N GLY A 206 12.74 -22.55 17.29
CA GLY A 206 11.77 -23.56 17.70
C GLY A 206 10.55 -22.98 18.43
N GLN A 207 10.30 -21.67 18.28
CA GLN A 207 9.18 -20.96 18.89
C GLN A 207 7.92 -21.11 18.06
N ASP A 208 6.77 -20.88 18.70
CA ASP A 208 5.50 -20.98 18.03
C ASP A 208 5.10 -19.67 17.34
N ALA A 209 4.73 -19.74 16.07
CA ALA A 209 4.27 -18.59 15.29
C ALA A 209 2.83 -18.17 15.66
N GLU A 210 2.16 -18.95 16.52
CA GLU A 210 0.76 -18.76 16.92
C GLU A 210 0.59 -17.69 18.02
N SER A 211 1.64 -17.43 18.80
CA SER A 211 1.60 -16.40 19.86
C SER A 211 1.54 -15.00 19.25
N GLY A 212 1.10 -14.03 20.05
CA GLY A 212 1.30 -12.61 19.72
C GLY A 212 2.79 -12.26 19.61
N LEU A 213 3.06 -11.08 19.05
CA LEU A 213 4.40 -10.50 19.06
C LEU A 213 4.78 -10.13 20.51
N ASP A 214 6.03 -10.39 20.86
CA ASP A 214 6.60 -9.94 22.13
C ASP A 214 6.81 -8.42 22.14
N THR A 215 7.06 -7.90 23.34
CA THR A 215 7.27 -6.46 23.55
C THR A 215 8.47 -5.93 22.77
N GLU A 216 9.56 -6.70 22.66
CA GLU A 216 10.78 -6.27 21.97
C GLU A 216 10.53 -6.03 20.48
N ARG A 217 9.83 -6.94 19.80
CA ARG A 217 9.46 -6.80 18.39
C ARG A 217 8.52 -5.62 18.16
N LEU A 218 7.56 -5.41 19.07
CA LEU A 218 6.63 -4.29 18.97
C LEU A 218 7.34 -2.95 19.21
N GLU A 219 8.26 -2.87 20.17
CA GLU A 219 9.07 -1.67 20.43
C GLU A 219 10.03 -1.38 19.29
N TRP A 220 10.69 -2.41 18.74
CA TRP A 220 11.50 -2.29 17.53
C TRP A 220 10.66 -1.74 16.38
N TYR A 221 9.50 -2.34 16.12
CA TYR A 221 8.62 -1.94 15.02
C TYR A 221 8.14 -0.50 15.18
N ARG A 222 7.72 -0.10 16.39
CA ARG A 222 7.37 1.30 16.71
C ARG A 222 8.50 2.26 16.42
N THR A 223 9.72 1.92 16.82
CA THR A 223 10.91 2.75 16.61
C THR A 223 11.17 2.94 15.12
N ARG A 224 11.13 1.84 14.37
CA ARG A 224 11.36 1.86 12.92
C ARG A 224 10.28 2.61 12.14
N VAL A 225 9.02 2.53 12.56
CA VAL A 225 7.94 3.37 11.99
C VAL A 225 8.26 4.85 12.15
N ARG A 226 8.79 5.28 13.30
CA ARG A 226 9.19 6.68 13.53
C ARG A 226 10.34 7.10 12.64
N ASP A 227 11.38 6.29 12.57
CA ASP A 227 12.55 6.58 11.73
C ASP A 227 12.14 6.76 10.27
N VAL A 228 11.29 5.86 9.75
CA VAL A 228 10.75 5.97 8.39
C VAL A 228 9.90 7.23 8.21
N LEU A 229 9.07 7.60 9.18
CA LEU A 229 8.29 8.84 9.10
C LEU A 229 9.19 10.09 9.11
N LEU A 230 10.24 10.10 9.93
CA LEU A 230 11.23 11.19 9.97
C LEU A 230 11.95 11.31 8.63
N THR A 231 12.43 10.19 8.07
CA THR A 231 13.05 10.22 6.74
C THR A 231 12.06 10.65 5.66
N ALA A 232 10.79 10.24 5.72
CA ALA A 232 9.78 10.71 4.77
C ALA A 232 9.59 12.24 4.84
N ARG A 233 9.65 12.84 6.04
CA ARG A 233 9.64 14.30 6.21
C ARG A 233 10.91 14.98 5.68
N GLU A 234 12.04 14.32 5.70
CA GLU A 234 13.28 14.85 5.11
C GLU A 234 13.26 14.78 3.58
N VAL A 235 12.77 13.66 3.04
CA VAL A 235 12.72 13.40 1.59
C VAL A 235 11.60 14.19 0.90
N PHE A 236 10.46 14.35 1.56
CA PHE A 236 9.26 15.01 1.06
C PHE A 236 8.73 16.04 2.06
N PRO A 237 9.45 17.16 2.30
CA PRO A 237 9.20 18.06 3.43
C PRO A 237 7.85 18.78 3.38
N SER A 238 7.28 18.97 2.19
CA SER A 238 5.99 19.67 2.04
C SER A 238 4.82 18.71 1.82
N SER A 239 5.07 17.41 1.81
CA SER A 239 4.07 16.41 1.46
C SER A 239 3.31 15.92 2.70
N PRO A 240 1.98 15.88 2.66
CA PRO A 240 1.16 15.14 3.63
C PRO A 240 1.55 13.66 3.68
N LEU A 241 1.66 13.11 4.89
CA LEU A 241 2.11 11.72 5.12
C LEU A 241 1.00 10.89 5.75
N ALA A 242 0.66 9.75 5.16
CA ALA A 242 -0.28 8.81 5.75
C ALA A 242 0.32 7.42 5.93
N TRP A 243 0.07 6.81 7.07
CA TRP A 243 0.43 5.41 7.31
C TRP A 243 -0.70 4.50 6.87
N LEU A 244 -0.43 3.60 5.93
CA LEU A 244 -1.38 2.62 5.42
C LEU A 244 -1.44 1.41 6.35
N THR A 245 -2.61 1.18 6.94
CA THR A 245 -2.88 -0.05 7.69
C THR A 245 -2.90 -1.25 6.75
N ASN A 246 -2.47 -2.41 7.27
CA ASN A 246 -2.37 -3.63 6.47
C ASN A 246 -3.57 -4.53 6.72
N HIS A 247 -4.05 -5.19 5.65
CA HIS A 247 -5.14 -6.17 5.73
C HIS A 247 -4.64 -7.57 6.11
N TYR A 248 -5.57 -8.38 6.60
CA TYR A 248 -5.31 -9.75 7.06
C TYR A 248 -5.13 -10.75 5.91
N GLN A 249 -4.45 -11.87 6.16
CA GLN A 249 -4.20 -12.96 5.22
C GLN A 249 -5.08 -14.19 5.53
N ASN A 250 -5.81 -14.74 4.56
CA ASN A 250 -6.78 -15.82 4.80
C ASN A 250 -6.16 -17.20 5.00
N LYS A 251 -5.15 -17.54 4.18
CA LYS A 251 -4.91 -18.93 3.83
C LYS A 251 -3.49 -19.34 4.13
N CYS A 252 -3.35 -20.21 5.12
CA CYS A 252 -2.25 -21.15 5.19
C CYS A 252 -2.29 -22.07 3.96
N ASN A 253 -1.77 -21.65 2.81
CA ASN A 253 -1.59 -22.55 1.68
C ASN A 253 -0.10 -22.74 1.39
N LYS A 254 0.26 -24.00 1.12
CA LYS A 254 1.61 -24.59 1.14
C LYS A 254 2.62 -24.02 0.11
N LEU A 255 2.36 -22.88 -0.53
CA LEU A 255 2.98 -22.55 -1.82
C LEU A 255 3.48 -21.11 -2.02
N ALA A 256 3.08 -20.09 -1.25
CA ALA A 256 3.41 -18.71 -1.63
C ALA A 256 4.84 -18.24 -1.28
N TRP A 257 5.56 -18.97 -0.42
CA TRP A 257 6.99 -18.72 -0.17
C TRP A 257 7.89 -19.90 -0.56
N ARG A 258 7.41 -20.82 -1.40
CA ARG A 258 8.26 -21.88 -1.98
C ARG A 258 9.15 -21.28 -3.10
N ASP A 259 10.19 -20.55 -2.71
CA ASP A 259 11.47 -20.56 -3.43
C ASP A 259 12.57 -21.26 -2.61
N ASP A 260 12.15 -22.36 -1.98
CA ASP A 260 12.98 -23.38 -1.35
C ASP A 260 13.75 -24.23 -2.38
N ARG A 261 13.92 -23.74 -3.62
CA ARG A 261 14.87 -24.35 -4.58
C ARG A 261 16.32 -23.96 -4.27
N SER A 262 16.54 -23.02 -3.36
CA SER A 262 17.86 -22.58 -2.92
C SER A 262 18.39 -23.34 -1.69
N ARG A 263 17.56 -24.11 -0.99
CA ARG A 263 18.00 -24.98 0.12
C ARG A 263 17.64 -26.41 -0.21
N GLY A 264 18.62 -27.16 -0.70
CA GLY A 264 18.52 -28.61 -0.88
C GLY A 264 18.42 -29.38 0.44
N ARG A 265 17.35 -29.14 1.23
CA ARG A 265 17.02 -29.93 2.41
C ARG A 265 15.63 -30.51 2.24
N GLN A 266 15.58 -31.82 2.11
CA GLN A 266 14.41 -32.63 2.47
C GLN A 266 14.03 -32.29 3.92
N SER A 267 13.09 -31.38 4.14
CA SER A 267 12.38 -31.27 5.41
C SER A 267 11.00 -31.89 5.25
N ASP A 268 10.66 -32.77 6.19
CA ASP A 268 9.50 -33.63 6.20
C ASP A 268 8.18 -32.90 5.90
N GLU A 269 7.41 -33.46 4.98
CA GLU A 269 6.11 -32.96 4.51
C GLU A 269 5.03 -32.82 5.60
N ARG A 270 5.32 -33.25 6.83
CA ARG A 270 4.43 -33.17 8.01
C ARG A 270 4.54 -31.85 8.77
N GLU A 271 5.68 -31.17 8.75
CA GLU A 271 5.87 -29.90 9.48
C GLU A 271 5.18 -28.72 8.77
N HIS A 272 4.92 -28.88 7.46
CA HIS A 272 4.35 -27.86 6.57
C HIS A 272 2.80 -27.82 6.53
N GLN A 273 2.12 -28.58 7.39
CA GLN A 273 0.66 -28.76 7.30
C GLN A 273 -0.20 -27.98 8.29
N GLN A 274 0.35 -27.28 9.29
CA GLN A 274 -0.46 -26.88 10.45
C GLN A 274 -0.34 -25.43 10.96
N ARG A 275 0.31 -24.48 10.27
CA ARG A 275 0.51 -23.14 10.87
C ARG A 275 0.06 -22.01 9.96
N PRO A 276 -0.99 -21.23 10.29
CA PRO A 276 -1.24 -19.95 9.62
C PRO A 276 0.06 -19.13 9.53
N PHE A 277 0.35 -18.62 8.33
CA PHE A 277 1.57 -17.87 8.02
C PHE A 277 1.73 -16.69 8.97
N HIS A 278 0.63 -15.96 9.21
CA HIS A 278 0.52 -14.84 10.13
C HIS A 278 -0.83 -14.91 10.85
N ARG A 279 -0.82 -14.78 12.17
CA ARG A 279 -2.05 -14.68 12.96
C ARG A 279 -2.57 -13.25 12.96
N LEU A 280 -3.90 -13.11 12.99
CA LEU A 280 -4.59 -11.82 13.00
C LEU A 280 -4.12 -10.94 14.18
N ASN A 281 -3.84 -11.54 15.33
CA ASN A 281 -3.35 -10.80 16.50
C ASN A 281 -2.01 -10.10 16.24
N ARG A 282 -1.05 -10.74 15.54
CA ARG A 282 0.25 -10.12 15.25
C ARG A 282 0.07 -8.89 14.36
N LEU A 283 -0.75 -9.01 13.32
CA LEU A 283 -1.02 -7.88 12.42
C LEU A 283 -1.77 -6.75 13.13
N ALA A 284 -2.79 -7.08 13.92
CA ALA A 284 -3.51 -6.09 14.72
C ALA A 284 -2.56 -5.38 15.70
N GLN A 285 -1.68 -6.13 16.38
CA GLN A 285 -0.65 -5.54 17.25
C GLN A 285 0.30 -4.61 16.47
N MET A 286 0.69 -4.96 15.25
CA MET A 286 1.54 -4.11 14.40
C MET A 286 0.82 -2.84 13.93
N ASN A 287 -0.44 -2.93 13.49
CA ASN A 287 -1.21 -1.75 13.11
C ASN A 287 -1.36 -0.79 14.31
N GLN A 288 -1.65 -1.31 15.51
CA GLN A 288 -1.70 -0.52 16.74
C GLN A 288 -0.34 0.05 17.14
N ALA A 289 0.73 -0.74 17.00
CA ALA A 289 2.10 -0.31 17.26
C ALA A 289 2.49 0.86 16.33
N ALA A 290 2.27 0.74 15.03
CA ALA A 290 2.54 1.81 14.07
C ALA A 290 1.77 3.09 14.42
N ARG A 291 0.45 2.99 14.60
CA ARG A 291 -0.41 4.14 14.98
C ARG A 291 0.10 4.86 16.22
N SER A 292 0.36 4.08 17.27
CA SER A 292 0.85 4.64 18.53
C SER A 292 2.25 5.27 18.46
N ALA A 293 2.98 5.07 17.36
CA ALA A 293 4.30 5.65 17.14
C ALA A 293 4.24 7.11 16.65
N TYR A 294 3.11 7.55 16.11
CA TYR A 294 2.88 8.92 15.65
C TYR A 294 1.67 9.60 16.32
N GLU A 295 0.61 8.89 16.72
CA GLU A 295 -0.56 9.52 17.35
C GLU A 295 -0.27 10.16 18.73
N LYS A 296 0.72 9.64 19.47
CA LYS A 296 1.01 10.08 20.86
C LYS A 296 2.20 11.01 21.01
N ASP A 297 3.00 11.18 19.96
CA ASP A 297 4.24 11.95 20.02
C ASP A 297 4.11 13.20 19.14
N HIS A 298 4.69 14.32 19.58
CA HIS A 298 4.73 15.57 18.81
C HIS A 298 5.34 15.43 17.40
N LEU A 299 6.07 14.34 17.16
CA LEU A 299 6.61 13.95 15.86
C LEU A 299 5.56 13.49 14.85
N GLY A 300 4.39 13.04 15.30
CA GLY A 300 3.30 12.63 14.41
C GLY A 300 2.32 13.74 14.05
N ALA A 301 2.60 14.99 14.44
CA ALA A 301 1.85 16.13 13.92
C ALA A 301 1.86 16.07 12.38
N GLY A 302 0.65 16.03 11.80
CA GLY A 302 0.46 15.97 10.36
C GLY A 302 0.68 14.60 9.70
N VAL A 303 0.69 13.50 10.48
CA VAL A 303 0.65 12.13 9.94
C VAL A 303 -0.74 11.55 10.14
N ASP A 304 -1.39 11.12 9.07
CA ASP A 304 -2.72 10.51 9.12
C ASP A 304 -2.67 8.98 9.02
N THR A 305 -3.79 8.32 9.30
CA THR A 305 -3.93 6.87 9.17
C THR A 305 -4.89 6.53 8.05
N ASN A 306 -4.41 5.76 7.07
CA ASN A 306 -5.31 5.15 6.09
C ASN A 306 -5.82 3.80 6.63
N MET A 307 -7.12 3.73 6.88
CA MET A 307 -7.79 2.61 7.55
C MET A 307 -8.15 1.44 6.63
N TRP A 308 -7.69 1.41 5.38
CA TRP A 308 -8.03 0.37 4.40
C TRP A 308 -7.78 -1.05 4.93
N GLY A 309 -6.61 -1.30 5.54
CA GLY A 309 -6.25 -2.61 6.06
C GLY A 309 -7.19 -3.10 7.16
N GLU A 310 -7.56 -2.20 8.08
CA GLU A 310 -8.51 -2.48 9.16
C GLU A 310 -9.93 -2.74 8.60
N ILE A 311 -10.38 -1.95 7.62
CA ILE A 311 -11.68 -2.16 6.94
C ILE A 311 -11.74 -3.52 6.24
N MET A 312 -10.61 -4.01 5.74
CA MET A 312 -10.51 -5.29 5.04
C MET A 312 -10.35 -6.50 5.97
N ILE A 313 -10.30 -6.32 7.30
CA ILE A 313 -10.33 -7.44 8.25
C ILE A 313 -11.63 -8.22 8.09
N GLY A 314 -11.55 -9.57 8.10
CA GLY A 314 -12.73 -10.43 7.92
C GLY A 314 -13.22 -10.56 6.47
N GLN A 315 -12.49 -10.00 5.50
CA GLN A 315 -12.84 -10.04 4.07
C GLN A 315 -12.05 -11.08 3.29
N GLU A 316 -11.63 -12.13 3.96
CA GLU A 316 -10.59 -13.00 3.45
C GLU A 316 -11.07 -13.90 2.30
N LYS A 317 -12.39 -14.12 2.18
CA LYS A 317 -12.99 -14.80 1.03
C LYS A 317 -12.77 -14.04 -0.30
N TRP A 318 -12.43 -12.75 -0.22
CA TRP A 318 -12.13 -11.88 -1.35
C TRP A 318 -10.63 -11.72 -1.60
N GLN A 319 -9.84 -12.72 -1.25
CA GLN A 319 -8.42 -12.78 -1.58
C GLN A 319 -8.17 -13.71 -2.76
N ARG A 320 -7.27 -13.27 -3.65
CA ARG A 320 -6.79 -14.06 -4.79
C ARG A 320 -5.91 -15.20 -4.30
N ASP A 321 -4.99 -14.88 -3.40
CA ASP A 321 -4.05 -15.81 -2.80
C ASP A 321 -4.01 -15.59 -1.28
N ASP A 322 -2.96 -16.06 -0.61
CA ASP A 322 -2.80 -15.92 0.83
C ASP A 322 -2.37 -14.51 1.27
N LEU A 323 -1.95 -13.66 0.34
CA LEU A 323 -1.49 -12.32 0.61
C LEU A 323 -2.38 -11.27 -0.05
N HIS A 324 -2.72 -11.42 -1.33
CA HIS A 324 -3.32 -10.36 -2.14
C HIS A 324 -4.85 -10.46 -2.18
N HIS A 325 -5.51 -9.32 -1.96
CA HIS A 325 -6.94 -9.13 -2.15
C HIS A 325 -7.32 -9.10 -3.64
N LEU A 326 -8.61 -9.31 -3.93
CA LEU A 326 -9.21 -9.09 -5.25
C LEU A 326 -9.57 -7.60 -5.42
N MET A 327 -9.68 -7.16 -6.68
CA MET A 327 -10.15 -5.81 -7.02
C MET A 327 -11.43 -5.42 -6.28
N PHE A 328 -12.38 -6.35 -6.16
CA PHE A 328 -13.62 -6.15 -5.39
C PHE A 328 -13.67 -7.06 -4.17
N PRO A 329 -13.87 -6.50 -2.96
CA PRO A 329 -14.01 -5.07 -2.69
C PRO A 329 -12.65 -4.34 -2.55
N GLY A 330 -11.55 -5.06 -2.37
CA GLY A 330 -10.32 -4.52 -1.80
C GLY A 330 -9.69 -3.35 -2.55
N GLY A 331 -9.43 -3.53 -3.85
CA GLY A 331 -8.82 -2.49 -4.68
C GLY A 331 -9.72 -1.27 -4.86
N TYR A 332 -11.02 -1.49 -5.03
CA TYR A 332 -12.00 -0.40 -5.16
C TYR A 332 -12.10 0.45 -3.89
N VAL A 333 -12.20 -0.20 -2.73
CA VAL A 333 -12.28 0.49 -1.43
C VAL A 333 -10.99 1.26 -1.16
N TRP A 334 -9.83 0.66 -1.44
CA TRP A 334 -8.55 1.36 -1.33
C TRP A 334 -8.52 2.62 -2.20
N ALA A 335 -8.94 2.52 -3.46
CA ALA A 335 -8.97 3.63 -4.39
C ALA A 335 -9.87 4.79 -3.93
N ASP A 336 -11.03 4.47 -3.36
CA ASP A 336 -11.97 5.47 -2.83
C ASP A 336 -11.40 6.19 -1.59
N ILE A 337 -10.69 5.47 -0.72
CA ILE A 337 -9.97 6.05 0.43
C ILE A 337 -8.79 6.90 -0.05
N LEU A 338 -8.01 6.43 -1.03
CA LEU A 338 -6.90 7.18 -1.61
C LEU A 338 -7.35 8.55 -2.13
N LEU A 339 -8.48 8.58 -2.84
CA LEU A 339 -9.03 9.83 -3.36
C LEU A 339 -9.55 10.73 -2.25
N TYR A 340 -10.12 10.16 -1.20
CA TYR A 340 -10.57 10.94 -0.05
C TYR A 340 -9.39 11.58 0.70
N ASP A 341 -8.34 10.82 0.97
CA ASP A 341 -7.14 11.32 1.63
C ASP A 341 -6.44 12.37 0.76
N LEU A 342 -6.36 12.16 -0.56
CA LEU A 342 -5.78 13.12 -1.49
C LEU A 342 -6.60 14.42 -1.53
N LYS A 343 -7.94 14.33 -1.58
CA LYS A 343 -8.81 15.51 -1.51
C LYS A 343 -8.56 16.30 -0.24
N ALA A 344 -8.49 15.63 0.91
CA ALA A 344 -8.18 16.27 2.18
C ALA A 344 -6.76 16.89 2.19
N ALA A 345 -5.78 16.24 1.59
CA ALA A 345 -4.42 16.74 1.47
C ALA A 345 -4.32 18.03 0.63
N VAL A 346 -5.08 18.11 -0.47
CA VAL A 346 -5.01 19.26 -1.40
C VAL A 346 -5.95 20.40 -1.01
N GLU A 347 -7.13 20.12 -0.49
CA GLU A 347 -8.16 21.12 -0.15
C GLU A 347 -8.19 21.50 1.34
N GLU A 348 -7.91 20.56 2.25
CA GLU A 348 -8.07 20.72 3.71
C GLU A 348 -6.71 20.75 4.43
N ARG A 349 -5.78 21.60 3.96
CA ARG A 349 -4.38 21.66 4.46
C ARG A 349 -4.26 21.70 5.99
N THR A 350 -5.18 22.35 6.70
CA THR A 350 -5.18 22.40 8.18
C THR A 350 -5.27 21.05 8.88
N ARG A 351 -5.69 19.98 8.20
CA ARG A 351 -5.69 18.61 8.75
C ARG A 351 -4.27 18.05 8.94
N TRP A 352 -3.30 18.55 8.17
CA TRP A 352 -1.97 17.97 8.02
C TRP A 352 -0.83 18.85 8.57
N TRP A 353 -1.14 20.05 9.07
CA TRP A 353 -0.15 21.04 9.54
C TRP A 353 -0.51 21.61 10.91
#